data_AF-A0A7L0EHM6-F1
#
_entry.id   AF-A0A7L0EHM6-F1
#
_cell.length_a   1.000
_cell.length_b   1.000
_cell.length_c   1.000
_cell.angle_alpha   90.00
_cell.angle_beta   90.00
_cell.angle_gamma   90.00
#
_symmetry.space_group_name_H-M   'P 1'
#
loop_
_entity.id
_entity.type
_entity.pdbx_description
1 polymer ?
#
loop_
_entity_poly.entity_id
_entity_poly.type
_entity_poly.pdbx_seq_one_letter_code
_entity_poly.pdbx_strand_id
1 'polypeptide(L)'
;GSSLQCYSCMSQLSNSKCQTEVDCKEDQMCKTDVIRVVGLFNIISKGCDSSCEASYQDFKVGNRNISCCSTSLCNVNAAGSVRSSYGLAAGIAASLLWISLNNQ
;
A
#
# COMPACT_ATOMS: atom_id res chain seq x y z
N GLY A 1 4.45 2.03 23.33
CA GLY A 1 3.69 1.45 22.21
C GLY A 1 4.25 2.03 20.93
N SER A 2 4.32 1.24 19.85
CA SER A 2 4.77 1.77 18.55
C SER A 2 3.73 2.76 18.03
N SER A 3 4.15 4.00 17.76
CA SER A 3 3.32 4.94 17.00
C SER A 3 3.29 4.52 15.53
N LEU A 4 2.14 4.65 14.87
CA LEU A 4 2.04 4.41 13.43
C LEU A 4 2.74 5.55 12.69
N GLN A 5 3.65 5.22 11.78
CA GLN A 5 4.29 6.21 10.91
C GLN A 5 3.75 6.12 9.49
N CYS A 6 3.54 7.25 8.83
CA CYS A 6 3.05 7.28 7.45
C CYS A 6 3.84 8.30 6.63
N TYR A 7 3.82 8.14 5.30
CA TYR A 7 4.21 9.23 4.42
C TYR A 7 3.13 10.31 4.37
N SER A 8 3.55 11.56 4.26
CA SER A 8 2.70 12.74 4.20
C SER A 8 3.15 13.66 3.07
N CYS A 9 2.19 14.17 2.32
CA CYS A 9 2.41 15.24 1.35
C CYS A 9 1.06 15.80 0.91
N MET A 10 1.07 17.04 0.42
CA MET A 10 -0.12 17.68 -0.13
C MET A 10 0.13 18.06 -1.58
N SER A 11 -0.79 17.64 -2.46
CA SER A 11 -0.87 18.07 -3.86
C SER A 11 0.43 17.94 -4.64
N GLN A 12 1.14 16.82 -4.50
CA GLN A 12 2.40 16.57 -5.21
C GLN A 12 2.16 15.91 -6.56
N LEU A 13 2.89 16.37 -7.58
CA LEU A 13 2.89 15.78 -8.92
C LEU A 13 3.82 14.58 -9.06
N SER A 14 4.75 14.42 -8.13
CA SER A 14 5.74 13.33 -8.13
C SER A 14 5.76 12.60 -6.80
N ASN A 15 5.87 11.28 -6.88
CA ASN A 15 6.03 10.40 -5.73
C ASN A 15 7.34 10.65 -4.98
N SER A 16 8.40 11.04 -5.68
CA SER A 16 9.69 11.36 -5.05
C SER A 16 9.61 12.55 -4.10
N LYS A 17 8.65 13.45 -4.32
CA LYS A 17 8.37 14.59 -3.44
C LYS A 17 7.33 14.28 -2.36
N CYS A 18 6.88 13.03 -2.26
CA CYS A 18 5.83 12.58 -1.37
C CYS A 18 6.31 11.44 -0.45
N GLN A 19 7.43 11.70 0.23
CA GLN A 19 8.12 10.76 1.13
C GLN A 19 8.43 11.37 2.50
N THR A 20 7.77 12.46 2.89
CA THR A 20 7.93 13.03 4.23
C THR A 20 7.29 12.11 5.25
N GLU A 21 8.06 11.58 6.19
CA GLU A 21 7.56 10.70 7.25
C GLU A 21 6.93 11.53 8.38
N VAL A 22 5.79 11.06 8.89
CA VAL A 22 5.09 11.67 10.03
C VAL A 22 4.57 10.61 10.98
N ASP A 23 4.57 10.90 12.27
CA ASP A 23 3.90 10.09 13.29
C ASP A 23 2.40 10.41 13.32
N CYS A 24 1.58 9.37 13.27
CA CYS A 24 0.14 9.47 13.37
C CYS A 24 -0.34 9.37 14.82
N LYS A 25 -1.54 9.89 15.09
CA LYS A 25 -2.22 9.70 16.38
C LYS A 25 -2.75 8.28 16.52
N GLU A 26 -3.13 7.93 17.74
CA GLU A 26 -3.95 6.74 18.02
C GLU A 26 -5.23 6.78 17.14
N ASP A 27 -5.65 5.60 16.68
CA ASP A 27 -6.81 5.39 15.78
C ASP A 27 -6.72 6.00 14.37
N GLN A 28 -5.57 6.56 13.98
CA GLN A 28 -5.34 6.99 12.61
C GLN A 28 -4.73 5.87 11.76
N MET A 29 -4.98 5.94 10.45
CA MET A 29 -4.38 5.05 9.45
C MET A 29 -3.74 5.86 8.33
N CYS A 30 -2.81 5.25 7.59
CA CYS A 30 -2.19 5.92 6.45
C CYS A 30 -3.18 6.00 5.28
N LYS A 31 -3.40 7.21 4.78
CA LYS A 31 -4.18 7.49 3.57
C LYS A 31 -3.27 7.81 2.40
N THR A 32 -3.68 7.37 1.21
CA THR A 32 -3.21 7.90 -0.08
C THR A 32 -4.43 8.28 -0.90
N ASP A 33 -4.43 9.49 -1.44
CA ASP A 33 -5.44 10.01 -2.36
C ASP A 33 -4.75 10.41 -3.66
N VAL A 34 -5.11 9.73 -4.75
CA VAL A 34 -4.55 9.97 -6.08
C VAL A 34 -5.67 10.42 -7.00
N ILE A 35 -5.57 11.66 -7.47
CA ILE A 35 -6.46 12.21 -8.50
C ILE A 35 -5.68 12.26 -9.80
N ARG A 36 -6.17 11.57 -10.82
CA ARG A 36 -5.59 11.57 -12.17
C ARG A 36 -6.52 12.32 -13.09
N VAL A 37 -5.98 13.27 -13.84
CA VAL A 37 -6.70 13.98 -14.89
C VAL A 37 -6.18 13.45 -16.23
N VAL A 38 -7.08 12.91 -17.06
CA VAL A 38 -6.70 12.29 -18.34
C VAL A 38 -5.98 13.30 -19.21
N GLY A 39 -4.75 12.98 -19.62
CA GLY A 39 -3.95 13.82 -20.53
C GLY A 39 -3.30 15.06 -19.90
N LEU A 40 -3.36 15.25 -18.57
CA LEU A 40 -2.76 16.41 -17.90
C LEU A 40 -1.76 16.01 -16.81
N PHE A 41 -2.24 15.70 -15.61
CA PHE A 41 -1.39 15.48 -14.44
C PHE A 41 -2.04 14.53 -13.43
N ASN A 42 -1.20 13.97 -12.57
CA ASN A 42 -1.63 13.21 -11.39
C ASN A 42 -1.30 14.03 -10.15
N ILE A 43 -2.27 14.18 -9.26
CA ILE A 43 -2.12 14.84 -7.96
C ILE A 43 -2.14 13.75 -6.89
N ILE A 44 -1.12 13.73 -6.05
CA ILE A 44 -0.95 12.78 -4.96
C ILE A 44 -0.99 13.54 -3.64
N SER A 45 -1.81 13.05 -2.72
CA SER A 45 -1.86 13.48 -1.33
C SER A 45 -1.76 12.28 -0.41
N LYS A 46 -0.98 12.38 0.66
CA LYS A 46 -0.80 11.33 1.66
C LYS A 46 -0.84 11.91 3.05
N GLY A 47 -1.18 11.09 4.04
CA GLY A 47 -1.09 11.49 5.45
C GLY A 47 -1.80 10.50 6.37
N CYS A 48 -2.03 10.93 7.61
CA CYS A 48 -2.79 10.19 8.62
C CYS A 48 -4.26 10.62 8.58
N ASP A 49 -5.19 9.67 8.64
CA ASP A 49 -6.62 9.94 8.65
C ASP A 49 -7.33 8.89 9.51
N SER A 50 -8.16 9.30 10.47
CA SER A 50 -8.95 8.39 11.32
C SER A 50 -10.23 7.89 10.63
N SER A 51 -10.68 8.58 9.59
CA SER A 51 -11.88 8.30 8.80
C SER A 51 -11.55 7.83 7.39
N CYS A 52 -10.37 7.24 7.20
CA CYS A 52 -9.96 6.79 5.88
C CYS A 52 -10.85 5.66 5.39
N GLU A 53 -11.52 5.88 4.25
CA GLU A 53 -12.30 4.87 3.55
C GLU A 53 -11.72 4.66 2.13
N ALA A 54 -11.41 3.41 1.80
CA ALA A 54 -10.90 3.08 0.48
C ALA A 54 -12.02 3.23 -0.56
N SER A 55 -11.77 4.00 -1.62
CA SER A 55 -12.77 4.32 -2.62
C SER A 55 -12.13 4.57 -3.98
N TYR A 56 -12.81 4.15 -5.03
CA TYR A 56 -12.42 4.41 -6.41
C TYR A 56 -13.58 5.10 -7.12
N GLN A 57 -13.29 6.21 -7.77
CA GLN A 57 -14.25 6.97 -8.56
C GLN A 57 -13.68 7.23 -9.95
N ASP A 58 -14.44 6.86 -10.97
CA ASP A 58 -14.11 7.11 -12.36
C ASP A 58 -14.97 8.25 -12.89
N PHE A 59 -14.33 9.23 -13.52
CA PHE A 59 -14.97 10.38 -14.14
C PHE A 59 -14.59 10.38 -15.62
N LYS A 60 -15.45 10.95 -16.48
CA LYS A 60 -15.14 11.08 -17.93
C LYS A 60 -13.80 11.79 -18.22
N VAL A 61 -13.35 12.62 -17.29
CA VAL A 61 -12.15 13.47 -17.42
C VAL A 61 -10.98 13.03 -16.53
N GLY A 62 -11.11 11.92 -15.79
CA GLY A 62 -10.12 11.54 -14.79
C GLY A 62 -10.61 10.47 -13.83
N ASN A 63 -9.78 10.06 -12.88
CA ASN A 63 -10.21 9.13 -11.84
C ASN A 63 -9.58 9.51 -10.49
N ARG A 64 -10.26 9.16 -9.41
CA ARG A 64 -9.78 9.35 -8.04
C ARG A 64 -9.69 8.00 -7.35
N ASN A 65 -8.57 7.73 -6.71
CA ASN A 65 -8.32 6.50 -5.97
C ASN A 65 -7.84 6.83 -4.55
N ILE A 66 -8.62 6.41 -3.57
CA ILE A 66 -8.30 6.53 -2.14
C ILE A 66 -7.97 5.14 -1.62
N SER A 67 -6.82 4.99 -0.97
CA SER A 67 -6.39 3.75 -0.33
C SER A 67 -5.96 4.00 1.12
N CYS A 68 -6.30 3.05 2.00
CA CYS A 68 -6.07 3.12 3.43
C CYS A 68 -5.29 1.89 3.91
N CYS A 69 -4.36 2.07 4.85
CA CYS A 69 -3.60 0.96 5.44
C CYS A 69 -3.08 1.31 6.84
N SER A 70 -2.87 0.30 7.69
CA SER A 70 -2.63 0.48 9.14
C SER A 70 -1.26 -0.01 9.62
N THR A 71 -0.29 -0.18 8.72
CA THR A 71 1.09 -0.55 9.09
C THR A 71 2.04 0.61 8.80
N SER A 72 3.15 0.73 9.54
CA SER A 72 4.06 1.86 9.35
C SER A 72 4.62 1.90 7.92
N LEU A 73 4.64 3.11 7.33
CA LEU A 73 5.09 3.43 5.97
C LEU A 73 4.39 2.63 4.85
N CYS A 74 3.19 2.10 5.12
CA CYS A 74 2.44 1.27 4.17
C CYS A 74 1.92 2.03 2.95
N ASN A 75 1.73 3.34 3.08
CA ASN A 75 1.31 4.22 1.97
C ASN A 75 2.48 4.57 1.04
N VAL A 76 3.41 3.64 0.88
CA VAL A 76 4.42 3.64 -0.17
C VAL A 76 3.76 3.29 -1.52
N ASN A 77 4.22 3.93 -2.59
CA ASN A 77 3.57 3.79 -3.88
C ASN A 77 3.72 2.38 -4.49
N ALA A 78 2.63 1.88 -5.08
CA ALA A 78 2.55 0.60 -5.80
C ALA A 78 3.55 0.43 -6.98
N ALA A 79 4.12 1.53 -7.50
CA ALA A 79 5.10 1.44 -8.60
C ALA A 79 6.42 0.75 -8.18
N GLY A 80 6.71 0.66 -6.88
CA GLY A 80 7.87 -0.08 -6.34
C GLY A 80 7.50 -1.27 -5.45
N SER A 81 6.25 -1.36 -4.98
CA SER A 81 5.79 -2.49 -4.18
C SER A 81 5.06 -3.51 -5.07
N VAL A 82 5.84 -4.24 -5.87
CA VAL A 82 5.48 -5.62 -6.18
C VAL A 82 5.36 -6.33 -4.83
N ARG A 83 4.13 -6.47 -4.34
CA ARG A 83 3.79 -7.29 -3.19
C ARG A 83 4.11 -8.73 -3.56
N SER A 84 5.37 -9.07 -3.44
CA SER A 84 5.86 -10.43 -3.55
C SER A 84 5.27 -11.17 -2.36
N SER A 85 4.16 -11.85 -2.61
CA SER A 85 3.54 -12.77 -1.66
C SER A 85 4.47 -13.98 -1.50
N TYR A 86 5.61 -13.81 -0.82
CA TYR A 86 6.54 -14.89 -0.44
C TYR A 86 6.08 -15.64 0.82
N GLY A 87 4.81 -15.54 1.19
CA GLY A 87 4.19 -16.41 2.19
C GLY A 87 3.33 -17.43 1.45
N LEU A 88 3.57 -18.73 1.71
CA LEU A 88 2.86 -19.91 1.19
C LEU A 88 3.53 -20.65 0.02
N ALA A 89 4.78 -21.11 0.18
CA ALA A 89 5.34 -22.18 -0.68
C ALA A 89 6.37 -23.08 0.03
N ALA A 90 6.24 -23.32 1.34
CA ALA A 90 7.17 -24.16 2.11
C ALA A 90 6.53 -25.42 2.70
N GLY A 91 5.53 -26.01 2.03
CA GLY A 91 4.68 -27.03 2.65
C GLY A 91 4.34 -28.29 1.85
N ILE A 92 4.97 -28.57 0.70
CA ILE A 92 4.61 -29.78 -0.11
C ILE A 92 5.85 -30.60 -0.54
N ALA A 93 7.06 -30.30 -0.07
CA ALA A 93 8.24 -31.10 -0.43
C ALA A 93 8.46 -32.32 0.50
N ALA A 94 7.91 -32.32 1.72
CA ALA A 94 8.19 -33.38 2.71
C ALA A 94 7.40 -34.68 2.49
N SER A 95 6.28 -34.65 1.75
CA SER A 95 5.39 -35.82 1.60
C SER A 95 5.89 -36.85 0.57
N LEU A 96 6.71 -36.43 -0.40
CA LEU A 96 7.17 -37.31 -1.49
C LEU A 96 8.42 -38.14 -1.09
N LEU A 97 9.19 -37.67 -0.11
CA LEU A 97 10.37 -38.39 0.38
C LEU A 97 10.00 -39.61 1.23
N TRP A 98 8.88 -39.57 1.96
CA TRP A 98 8.45 -40.71 2.80
C TRP A 98 8.01 -41.94 1.99
N ILE A 99 7.35 -41.73 0.85
CA ILE A 99 6.87 -42.84 0.01
C ILE A 99 8.05 -43.59 -0.64
N SER A 100 9.15 -42.88 -0.90
CA SER A 100 10.32 -43.47 -1.57
C SER A 100 11.24 -44.24 -0.60
N LEU A 101 11.22 -43.90 0.69
CA LEU A 101 12.04 -44.57 1.71
C LEU A 101 11.35 -45.79 2.36
N ASN A 102 10.04 -45.95 2.19
CA ASN A 102 9.29 -47.07 2.77
C ASN A 102 8.94 -48.17 1.76
N ASN A 103 9.54 -48.14 0.56
CA ASN A 103 9.34 -49.15 -0.48
C ASN A 103 10.65 -49.85 -0.91
N GLN A 104 11.61 -49.99 0.01
CA GLN A 104 12.70 -50.95 -0.10
C GLN A 104 12.72 -51.87 1.11
#